data_AF-A0A944L200-F1
#
_entry.id   AF-A0A944L200-F1
#
_cell.length_a   1.000
_cell.length_b   1.000
_cell.length_c   1.000
_cell.angle_alpha   90.00
_cell.angle_beta   90.00
_cell.angle_gamma   90.00
#
_symmetry.space_group_name_H-M   'P 1'
#
loop_
_entity.id
_entity.type
_entity.pdbx_description
1 polymer ?
#
loop_
_entity_poly.entity_id
_entity_poly.type
_entity_poly.pdbx_seq_one_letter_code
_entity_poly.pdbx_strand_id
1 'polypeptide(L)'
;MPRRPIAAVAAALLFVEAAGIVFVNWILGKVVNSQSMSLDGLDPDVMAASTWVMGGVFGLYLVGCGVFLLRAALTDRAPGRFGRVLLIACAVVHGVLGALSVGLVGWAAFVVLMVEFGLIVLSVIAYGRREEQRAGADASGAADASEDGAPAPA
;
A
#
# COMPACT_ATOMS: atom_id res chain seq x y z
N MET A 1 14.88 13.46 -6.80
CA MET A 1 14.63 12.51 -5.68
C MET A 1 14.32 11.12 -6.23
N PRO A 2 14.80 10.05 -5.58
CA PRO A 2 14.61 8.64 -5.96
C PRO A 2 13.16 8.12 -5.82
N ARG A 3 12.13 8.96 -6.00
CA ARG A 3 10.71 8.59 -5.80
C ARG A 3 10.23 7.46 -6.70
N ARG A 4 10.70 7.44 -7.96
CA ARG A 4 10.36 6.41 -8.94
C ARG A 4 10.94 5.04 -8.57
N PRO A 5 12.25 4.89 -8.29
CA PRO A 5 12.79 3.60 -7.86
C PRO A 5 12.22 3.15 -6.52
N ILE A 6 12.00 4.06 -5.56
CA ILE A 6 11.35 3.70 -4.27
C ILE A 6 9.96 3.11 -4.51
N ALA A 7 9.11 3.77 -5.31
CA ALA A 7 7.77 3.27 -5.60
C ALA A 7 7.78 1.97 -6.42
N ALA A 8 8.76 1.78 -7.32
CA ALA A 8 8.91 0.54 -8.07
C ALA A 8 9.31 -0.64 -7.15
N VAL A 9 10.25 -0.42 -6.23
CA VAL A 9 10.65 -1.44 -5.25
C VAL A 9 9.50 -1.75 -4.30
N ALA A 10 8.82 -0.74 -3.77
CA ALA A 10 7.64 -0.92 -2.92
C ALA A 10 6.54 -1.72 -3.62
N ALA A 11 6.26 -1.42 -4.89
CA ALA A 11 5.28 -2.17 -5.67
C ALA A 11 5.69 -3.63 -5.86
N ALA A 12 6.97 -3.90 -6.16
CA ALA A 12 7.48 -5.25 -6.33
C ALA A 12 7.35 -6.07 -5.03
N LEU A 13 7.70 -5.49 -3.87
CA LEU A 13 7.56 -6.15 -2.58
C LEU A 13 6.10 -6.48 -2.26
N LEU A 14 5.17 -5.54 -2.47
CA LEU A 14 3.74 -5.76 -2.25
C LEU A 14 3.18 -6.89 -3.14
N PHE A 15 3.66 -7.03 -4.37
CA PHE A 15 3.25 -8.15 -5.24
C PHE A 15 3.81 -9.49 -4.76
N VAL A 16 5.06 -9.52 -4.29
CA VAL A 16 5.67 -10.71 -3.69
C VAL A 16 4.93 -11.09 -2.41
N GLU A 17 4.62 -10.12 -1.55
CA GLU A 17 3.87 -10.32 -0.33
C GLU A 17 2.45 -10.82 -0.62
N ALA A 18 1.75 -10.22 -1.59
CA ALA A 18 0.42 -10.69 -2.01
C ALA A 18 0.44 -12.16 -2.44
N ALA A 19 1.43 -12.55 -3.26
CA ALA A 19 1.61 -13.94 -3.66
C ALA A 19 1.88 -14.85 -2.45
N GLY A 20 2.74 -14.41 -1.53
CA GLY A 20 3.04 -15.11 -0.29
C GLY A 20 1.80 -15.32 0.59
N ILE A 21 1.02 -14.27 0.83
CA ILE A 21 -0.21 -14.33 1.65
C ILE A 21 -1.24 -15.27 1.02
N VAL A 22 -1.49 -15.16 -0.28
CA VAL A 22 -2.44 -16.04 -0.98
C VAL A 22 -1.97 -17.49 -0.91
N PHE A 23 -0.67 -17.74 -1.15
CA PHE A 23 -0.10 -19.08 -1.09
C PHE A 23 -0.19 -19.71 0.30
N VAL A 24 0.17 -18.96 1.35
CA VAL A 24 0.10 -19.43 2.74
C VAL A 24 -1.35 -19.71 3.16
N ASN A 25 -2.29 -18.81 2.86
CA ASN A 25 -3.70 -19.02 3.19
C ASN A 25 -4.33 -20.16 2.38
N TRP A 26 -3.90 -20.35 1.13
CA TRP A 26 -4.34 -21.48 0.33
C TRP A 26 -3.92 -22.82 0.97
N ILE A 27 -2.66 -22.95 1.36
CA ILE A 27 -2.15 -24.14 2.07
C ILE A 27 -2.88 -24.31 3.40
N LEU A 28 -2.98 -23.26 4.20
CA LEU A 28 -3.59 -23.33 5.53
C LEU A 28 -5.06 -23.77 5.43
N GLY A 29 -5.84 -23.17 4.52
CA GLY A 29 -7.22 -23.59 4.31
C GLY A 29 -7.32 -25.03 3.79
N LYS A 30 -6.39 -25.50 2.93
CA LYS A 30 -6.34 -26.92 2.52
C LYS A 30 -6.05 -27.86 3.69
N VAL A 31 -5.13 -27.48 4.58
CA VAL A 31 -4.79 -28.26 5.78
C VAL A 31 -5.98 -28.31 6.73
N VAL A 32 -6.59 -27.16 7.04
CA VAL A 32 -7.78 -27.07 7.92
C VAL A 32 -8.93 -27.92 7.37
N ASN A 33 -9.22 -27.81 6.08
CA ASN A 33 -10.25 -28.62 5.42
C ASN A 33 -9.95 -30.13 5.45
N SER A 34 -8.67 -30.52 5.52
CA SER A 34 -8.27 -31.93 5.54
C SER A 34 -8.23 -32.56 6.93
N GLN A 35 -8.15 -31.74 7.98
CA GLN A 35 -7.94 -32.23 9.34
C GLN A 35 -9.24 -32.56 10.10
N SER A 36 -10.42 -32.24 9.55
CA SER A 36 -11.76 -32.54 10.12
C SER A 36 -11.79 -32.49 11.65
N MET A 37 -11.18 -31.48 12.26
CA MET A 37 -11.13 -31.34 13.72
C MET A 37 -12.30 -30.48 14.16
N SER A 38 -13.14 -31.01 15.05
CA SER A 38 -14.13 -30.19 15.74
C SER A 38 -13.40 -29.31 16.77
N LEU A 39 -12.99 -28.11 16.36
CA LEU A 39 -12.55 -27.09 17.30
C LEU A 39 -13.80 -26.44 17.92
N ASP A 40 -14.26 -27.00 19.03
CA ASP A 40 -15.30 -26.40 19.90
C ASP A 40 -16.57 -25.93 19.16
N GLY A 41 -17.06 -26.74 18.22
CA GLY A 41 -18.27 -26.46 17.43
C GLY A 41 -18.06 -25.52 16.23
N LEU A 42 -16.84 -25.03 15.97
CA LEU A 42 -16.52 -24.34 14.72
C LEU A 42 -16.43 -25.35 13.58
N ASP A 43 -17.25 -25.11 12.56
CA ASP A 43 -17.27 -25.89 11.33
C ASP A 43 -15.94 -25.72 10.55
N PRO A 44 -15.16 -26.80 10.34
CA PRO A 44 -13.91 -26.76 9.58
C PRO A 44 -14.07 -26.19 8.17
N ASP A 45 -15.22 -26.40 7.53
CA ASP A 45 -15.48 -25.90 6.18
C ASP A 45 -15.63 -24.37 6.21
N VAL A 46 -16.26 -23.82 7.25
CA VAL A 46 -16.35 -22.38 7.47
C VAL A 46 -14.97 -21.78 7.78
N MET A 47 -14.16 -22.46 8.60
CA MET A 47 -12.79 -22.01 8.89
C MET A 47 -11.91 -22.01 7.63
N ALA A 48 -11.94 -23.08 6.83
CA ALA A 48 -11.19 -23.17 5.58
C ALA A 48 -11.66 -22.10 4.58
N ALA A 49 -12.97 -21.94 4.39
CA ALA A 49 -13.54 -20.92 3.52
C ALA A 49 -13.14 -19.51 3.98
N SER A 50 -13.22 -19.21 5.28
CA SER A 50 -12.81 -17.92 5.82
C SER A 50 -11.32 -17.65 5.60
N THR A 51 -10.47 -18.67 5.72
CA THR A 51 -9.02 -18.57 5.48
C THR A 51 -8.74 -18.23 4.02
N TRP A 52 -9.40 -18.90 3.08
CA TRP A 52 -9.25 -18.62 1.65
C TRP A 52 -9.79 -17.24 1.27
N VAL A 53 -10.95 -16.85 1.79
CA VAL A 53 -11.51 -15.51 1.57
C VAL A 53 -10.58 -14.45 2.12
N MET A 54 -10.07 -14.63 3.34
CA MET A 54 -9.11 -13.72 3.96
C MET A 54 -7.85 -13.57 3.10
N GLY A 55 -7.26 -14.68 2.67
CA GLY A 55 -6.10 -14.69 1.78
C GLY A 55 -6.36 -13.97 0.45
N GLY A 56 -7.51 -14.23 -0.17
CA GLY A 56 -7.91 -13.58 -1.42
C GLY A 56 -8.13 -12.08 -1.29
N VAL A 57 -8.82 -11.65 -0.22
CA VAL A 57 -9.10 -10.23 0.05
C VAL A 57 -7.80 -9.47 0.34
N PHE A 58 -6.92 -9.99 1.21
CA PHE A 58 -5.63 -9.37 1.48
C PHE A 58 -4.72 -9.36 0.25
N GLY A 59 -4.68 -10.45 -0.51
CA GLY A 59 -3.93 -10.52 -1.76
C GLY A 59 -4.39 -9.45 -2.76
N LEU A 60 -5.70 -9.33 -2.98
CA LEU A 60 -6.27 -8.32 -3.88
C LEU A 60 -5.98 -6.90 -3.40
N TYR A 61 -6.09 -6.67 -2.09
CA TYR A 61 -5.78 -5.39 -1.47
C TYR A 61 -4.32 -4.98 -1.71
N LEU A 62 -3.36 -5.86 -1.43
CA LEU A 62 -1.94 -5.60 -1.64
C LEU A 62 -1.60 -5.40 -3.12
N VAL A 63 -2.18 -6.20 -4.03
CA VAL A 63 -2.07 -5.98 -5.48
C VAL A 63 -2.59 -4.60 -5.87
N GLY A 64 -3.74 -4.18 -5.34
CA GLY A 64 -4.28 -2.84 -5.55
C GLY A 64 -3.29 -1.73 -5.15
N CYS A 65 -2.72 -1.82 -3.95
CA CYS A 65 -1.67 -0.92 -3.47
C CYS A 65 -0.44 -0.92 -4.40
N GLY A 66 0.05 -2.10 -4.76
CA GLY A 66 1.19 -2.28 -5.66
C GLY A 66 0.95 -1.67 -7.04
N VAL A 67 -0.25 -1.81 -7.60
CA VAL A 67 -0.62 -1.20 -8.89
C VAL A 67 -0.60 0.32 -8.83
N PHE A 68 -1.09 0.95 -7.75
CA PHE A 68 -1.02 2.40 -7.60
C PHE A 68 0.43 2.90 -7.53
N LEU A 69 1.30 2.21 -6.79
CA LEU A 69 2.72 2.55 -6.69
C LEU A 69 3.46 2.30 -8.01
N LEU A 70 3.19 1.19 -8.70
CA LEU A 70 3.77 0.89 -10.00
C LEU A 70 3.36 1.95 -11.03
N ARG A 71 2.08 2.31 -11.07
CA ARG A 71 1.59 3.40 -11.93
C ARG A 71 2.29 4.71 -11.60
N ALA A 72 2.46 5.04 -10.33
CA ALA A 72 3.19 6.24 -9.91
C ALA A 72 4.66 6.21 -10.33
N ALA A 73 5.33 5.06 -10.24
CA ALA A 73 6.70 4.87 -10.68
C ALA A 73 6.87 5.03 -12.20
N LEU A 74 5.95 4.45 -12.97
CA LEU A 74 5.97 4.49 -14.43
C LEU A 74 5.61 5.87 -14.97
N THR A 75 4.53 6.48 -14.48
CA THR A 75 4.00 7.75 -15.00
C THR A 75 4.58 8.98 -14.32
N ASP A 76 5.31 8.80 -13.21
CA ASP A 76 5.77 9.87 -12.32
C ASP A 76 4.62 10.81 -11.88
N ARG A 77 3.38 10.31 -11.81
CA ARG A 77 2.22 11.04 -11.29
C ARG A 77 1.86 10.53 -9.90
N ALA A 78 1.37 11.43 -9.05
CA ALA A 78 0.95 11.06 -7.70
C ALA A 78 -0.22 10.07 -7.77
N PRO A 79 -0.26 9.06 -6.86
CA PRO A 79 -1.47 8.27 -6.67
C PRO A 79 -2.54 9.22 -6.12
N GLY A 80 -3.59 9.47 -6.92
CA GLY A 80 -4.66 10.39 -6.53
C GLY A 80 -5.32 10.03 -5.19
N ARG A 81 -6.27 10.85 -4.72
CA ARG A 81 -6.81 10.77 -3.34
C ARG A 81 -7.15 9.35 -2.86
N PHE A 82 -7.84 8.57 -3.69
CA PHE A 82 -8.19 7.19 -3.36
C PHE A 82 -6.95 6.29 -3.16
N GLY A 83 -6.00 6.34 -4.09
CA GLY A 83 -4.75 5.59 -3.98
C GLY A 83 -3.94 6.01 -2.75
N ARG A 84 -3.94 7.30 -2.39
CA ARG A 84 -3.27 7.79 -1.18
C ARG A 84 -3.90 7.22 0.10
N VAL A 85 -5.22 7.19 0.20
CA VAL A 85 -5.94 6.58 1.34
C VAL A 85 -5.62 5.09 1.44
N LEU A 86 -5.66 4.38 0.32
CA LEU A 86 -5.36 2.95 0.26
C LEU A 86 -3.94 2.65 0.74
N LEU A 87 -2.95 3.42 0.28
CA LEU A 87 -1.55 3.26 0.67
C LEU A 87 -1.31 3.63 2.14
N ILE A 88 -1.99 4.64 2.68
CA ILE A 88 -1.92 4.98 4.10
C ILE A 88 -2.49 3.85 4.95
N ALA A 89 -3.66 3.31 4.57
CA ALA A 89 -4.23 2.15 5.25
C ALA A 89 -3.26 0.95 5.20
N CYS A 90 -2.57 0.75 4.08
CA CYS A 90 -1.59 -0.33 3.92
C CYS A 90 -0.41 -0.16 4.86
N ALA A 91 0.13 1.07 4.94
CA ALA A 91 1.18 1.41 5.88
C ALA A 91 0.74 1.17 7.34
N VAL A 92 -0.49 1.54 7.71
CA VAL A 92 -1.00 1.30 9.07
C VAL A 92 -1.06 -0.20 9.38
N VAL A 93 -1.58 -1.02 8.45
CA VAL A 93 -1.62 -2.48 8.61
C VAL A 93 -0.21 -3.06 8.81
N HIS A 94 0.76 -2.63 8.00
CA HIS A 94 2.16 -3.08 8.14
C HIS A 94 2.79 -2.63 9.46
N GLY A 95 2.48 -1.42 9.92
CA GLY A 95 2.93 -0.92 11.22
C GLY A 95 2.43 -1.79 12.37
N VAL A 96 1.13 -2.11 12.37
CA VAL A 96 0.51 -2.99 13.37
C VAL A 96 1.08 -4.41 13.29
N LEU A 97 1.15 -5.01 12.10
CA LEU A 97 1.72 -6.34 11.91
C LEU A 97 3.20 -6.40 12.30
N GLY A 98 3.96 -5.34 12.02
CA GLY A 98 5.34 -5.22 12.44
C GLY A 98 5.47 -5.27 13.96
N ALA A 99 4.68 -4.46 14.67
CA ALA A 99 4.67 -4.46 16.14
C ALA A 99 4.36 -5.84 16.72
N LEU A 100 3.35 -6.53 16.18
CA LEU A 100 2.98 -7.89 16.60
C LEU A 100 4.07 -8.92 16.27
N SER A 101 4.77 -8.75 15.14
CA SER A 101 5.79 -9.68 14.69
C SER A 101 6.97 -9.78 15.64
N VAL A 102 7.30 -8.73 16.40
CA VAL A 102 8.38 -8.78 17.40
C VAL A 102 8.13 -9.87 18.44
N GLY A 103 6.88 -10.07 18.85
CA GLY A 103 6.50 -11.06 19.86
C GLY A 103 6.08 -12.42 19.30
N LEU A 104 5.38 -12.44 18.16
CA LEU A 104 4.73 -13.66 17.64
C LEU A 104 5.55 -14.41 16.59
N VAL A 105 6.43 -13.73 15.86
CA VAL A 105 7.10 -14.29 14.67
C VAL A 105 8.62 -14.20 14.76
N GLY A 106 9.14 -13.02 15.15
CA GLY A 106 10.55 -12.76 15.36
C GLY A 106 11.04 -11.47 14.69
N TRP A 107 12.27 -11.08 15.05
CA TRP A 107 12.92 -9.85 14.59
C TRP A 107 13.07 -9.74 13.08
N ALA A 108 13.33 -10.84 12.37
CA ALA A 108 13.50 -10.81 10.91
C ALA A 108 12.21 -10.36 10.19
N ALA A 109 11.06 -10.91 10.60
CA ALA A 109 9.75 -10.52 10.05
C ALA A 109 9.44 -9.05 10.34
N PHE A 110 9.75 -8.58 11.56
CA PHE A 110 9.64 -7.17 11.91
C PHE A 110 10.45 -6.28 10.97
N VAL A 111 11.72 -6.60 10.72
CA VAL A 111 12.58 -5.77 9.84
C VAL A 111 12.01 -5.71 8.43
N VAL A 112 11.57 -6.85 7.87
CA VAL A 112 10.96 -6.88 6.53
C VAL A 112 9.72 -5.97 6.47
N LEU A 113 8.79 -6.12 7.43
CA LEU A 113 7.58 -5.30 7.49
C LEU A 113 7.89 -3.81 7.66
N MET A 114 8.94 -3.45 8.43
CA MET A 114 9.33 -2.05 8.62
C MET A 114 10.01 -1.46 7.38
N VAL A 115 10.76 -2.26 6.61
CA VAL A 115 11.30 -1.83 5.31
C VAL A 115 10.16 -1.52 4.34
N GLU A 116 9.18 -2.41 4.23
CA GLU A 116 8.03 -2.22 3.35
C GLU A 116 7.17 -1.04 3.78
N PHE A 117 6.83 -0.94 5.06
CA PHE A 117 6.18 0.23 5.67
C PHE A 117 6.90 1.53 5.32
N GLY A 118 8.22 1.57 5.53
CA GLY A 118 9.05 2.74 5.26
C GLY A 118 9.03 3.14 3.78
N LEU A 119 9.09 2.17 2.87
CA LEU A 119 9.01 2.40 1.43
C LEU A 119 7.65 2.95 0.99
N ILE A 120 6.56 2.44 1.56
CA ILE A 120 5.20 2.94 1.30
C ILE A 120 5.06 4.39 1.79
N VAL A 121 5.44 4.66 3.06
CA VAL A 121 5.37 6.00 3.66
C VAL A 121 6.23 7.00 2.88
N LEU A 122 7.46 6.61 2.53
CA LEU A 122 8.36 7.45 1.75
C LEU A 122 7.78 7.76 0.37
N SER A 123 7.11 6.80 -0.27
CA SER A 123 6.40 7.03 -1.52
C SER A 123 5.25 8.03 -1.36
N VAL A 124 4.40 7.88 -0.35
CA VAL A 124 3.28 8.80 -0.08
C VAL A 124 3.79 10.22 0.14
N ILE A 125 4.84 10.40 0.95
CA ILE A 125 5.44 11.72 1.22
C ILE A 125 6.07 12.30 -0.05
N ALA A 126 6.86 11.52 -0.79
CA ALA A 126 7.60 12.01 -1.94
C ALA A 126 6.67 12.44 -3.10
N TYR A 127 5.58 11.71 -3.34
CA TYR A 127 4.59 12.09 -4.34
C TYR A 127 3.67 13.21 -3.86
N GLY A 128 3.32 13.26 -2.57
CA GLY A 128 2.53 14.35 -1.98
C GLY A 128 3.22 15.72 -2.09
N ARG A 129 4.50 15.81 -1.73
CA ARG A 129 5.29 17.06 -1.83
C ARG A 129 5.35 17.62 -3.27
N ARG A 130 5.35 16.72 -4.27
CA ARG A 130 5.39 17.13 -5.69
C ARG A 130 4.06 17.69 -6.17
N GLU A 131 2.96 17.14 -5.67
CA GLU A 131 1.61 17.65 -5.96
C GLU A 131 1.44 19.06 -5.38
N GLU A 132 1.87 19.27 -4.13
CA GLU A 132 1.87 20.57 -3.46
C GLU A 132 2.74 21.60 -4.20
N GLN A 133 3.95 21.23 -4.64
CA GLN A 133 4.82 22.11 -5.42
C GLN A 133 4.23 22.52 -6.77
N ARG A 134 3.51 21.61 -7.45
CA ARG A 134 2.83 21.93 -8.71
C ARG A 134 1.68 22.91 -8.47
N ALA A 135 0.85 22.65 -7.47
CA ALA A 135 -0.25 23.53 -7.12
C ALA A 135 0.22 24.95 -6.76
N GLY A 136 1.35 25.08 -6.05
CA GLY A 136 1.96 26.37 -5.75
C GLY A 136 2.47 27.13 -6.98
N ALA A 137 3.13 26.42 -7.91
CA ALA A 137 3.62 27.02 -9.16
C ALA A 137 2.48 27.49 -10.09
N ASP A 138 1.40 26.71 -10.16
CA ASP A 138 0.21 27.08 -10.94
C ASP A 138 -0.48 28.33 -10.35
N ALA A 139 -0.55 28.42 -9.01
CA ALA A 139 -1.11 29.59 -8.32
C ALA A 139 -0.27 30.87 -8.50
N SER A 140 1.07 30.77 -8.46
CA SER A 140 1.95 31.92 -8.71
C SER A 140 1.87 32.41 -10.16
N GLY A 141 1.80 31.50 -11.14
CA GLY A 141 1.67 31.88 -12.55
C GLY A 141 0.33 32.57 -12.87
N ALA A 142 -0.75 32.21 -12.17
CA ALA A 142 -2.04 32.89 -12.27
C ALA A 142 -2.03 34.31 -11.65
N ALA A 143 -1.23 34.52 -10.61
CA ALA A 143 -1.05 35.84 -10.00
C ALA A 143 -0.26 36.78 -10.93
N ASP A 144 0.88 36.34 -11.48
CA ASP A 144 1.68 37.12 -12.44
C ASP A 144 0.86 37.52 -13.68
N ALA A 145 0.06 36.61 -14.23
CA ALA A 145 -0.79 36.89 -15.39
C ALA A 145 -1.91 37.91 -15.11
N SER A 146 -2.29 38.10 -13.83
CA SER A 146 -3.30 39.07 -13.41
C SER A 146 -2.70 40.47 -13.21
N GLU A 147 -1.41 40.59 -12.90
CA GLU A 147 -0.71 41.88 -12.73
C GLU A 147 -0.31 42.51 -14.07
N ASP A 148 0.07 41.73 -15.08
CA ASP A 148 0.41 42.22 -16.43
C ASP A 148 -0.82 42.62 -17.28
N GLY A 149 -2.04 42.29 -16.82
CA GLY A 149 -3.30 42.52 -17.54
C GLY A 149 -4.04 43.81 -17.20
N ALA A 150 -3.55 44.64 -16.27
CA ALA A 150 -4.25 45.86 -15.85
C ALA A 150 -3.94 47.04 -16.81
N PRO A 151 -4.92 47.54 -17.60
CA PRO A 151 -4.70 48.70 -18.45
C PRO A 151 -4.49 49.96 -17.59
N ALA A 152 -3.43 50.72 -17.90
CA ALA A 152 -3.12 51.97 -17.22
C ALA A 152 -4.29 52.97 -17.35
N PRO A 153 -4.69 53.68 -16.28
CA PRO A 153 -5.74 54.69 -16.36
C PRO A 153 -5.27 55.86 -17.24
N ALA A 154 -6.16 56.25 -18.18
CA ALA A 154 -5.97 57.32 -19.16
C ALA A 154 -6.08 58.73 -18.54
#